data_AF-A0A2C9M491-F1
#
_entry.id   AF-A0A2C9M491-F1
#
_cell.length_a   1.000
_cell.length_b   1.000
_cell.length_c   1.000
_cell.angle_alpha   90.00
_cell.angle_beta   90.00
_cell.angle_gamma   90.00
#
_symmetry.space_group_name_H-M   'P 1'
#
loop_
_entity.id
_entity.type
_entity.pdbx_description
1 polymer ?
#
loop_
_entity_poly.entity_id
_entity_poly.type
_entity_poly.pdbx_seq_one_letter_code
_entity_poly.pdbx_strand_id
1 'polypeptide(L)'
;MSSVCFVLLPDSVLKTYQKVIAKQKLCPEVQASYPSQLFFHWMLGLMITGFKREIKIDDVFDLNPRDQGRRLNPLFDIYWDKEVKKAEAFNKSYFPE
;
A
#
# COMPACT_ATOMS: atom_id res chain seq x y z
N MET A 1 -24.19 5.16 1.30
CA MET A 1 -23.65 3.79 1.22
C MET A 1 -22.14 3.89 1.46
N SER A 2 -21.76 4.33 2.65
CA SER A 2 -21.18 3.48 3.70
C SER A 2 -20.28 2.35 3.19
N SER A 3 -18.98 2.59 3.37
CA SER A 3 -18.05 1.61 3.95
C SER A 3 -17.64 0.46 3.03
N VAL A 4 -16.73 0.77 2.11
CA VAL A 4 -15.63 -0.17 1.86
C VAL A 4 -14.66 0.02 3.04
N CYS A 5 -14.54 -1.02 3.85
CA CYS A 5 -13.74 -1.07 5.07
C CYS A 5 -12.26 -0.85 4.73
N PHE A 6 -11.80 0.40 4.69
CA PHE A 6 -10.38 0.73 4.63
C PHE A 6 -9.96 1.28 6.00
N VAL A 7 -9.79 0.35 6.95
CA VAL A 7 -9.07 0.56 8.20
C VAL A 7 -9.70 1.61 9.13
N LEU A 8 -10.57 1.18 10.05
CA LEU A 8 -10.98 1.95 11.24
C LEU A 8 -9.81 2.04 12.24
N LEU A 9 -8.71 2.70 11.86
CA LEU A 9 -7.74 3.19 12.83
C LEU A 9 -8.14 4.63 13.21
N PRO A 10 -8.22 4.95 14.52
CA PRO A 10 -8.55 6.30 14.94
C PRO A 10 -7.55 7.32 14.34
N ASP A 11 -8.03 8.52 14.03
CA ASP A 11 -7.24 9.58 13.36
C ASP A 11 -5.91 9.89 14.06
N SER A 12 -5.85 9.69 15.37
CA SER A 12 -4.63 9.83 16.19
C SER A 12 -3.55 8.82 15.80
N VAL A 13 -3.93 7.60 15.43
CA VAL A 13 -2.98 6.56 15.03
C VAL A 13 -2.57 6.73 13.58
N LEU A 14 -3.48 7.17 12.70
CA LEU A 14 -3.15 7.54 11.33
C LEU A 14 -2.11 8.68 11.27
N LYS A 15 -2.31 9.72 12.08
CA LYS A 15 -1.33 10.82 12.22
C LYS A 15 0.02 10.33 12.76
N THR A 16 0.01 9.38 13.69
CA THR A 16 1.24 8.77 14.22
C THR A 16 1.96 7.95 13.14
N TYR A 17 1.24 7.13 12.40
CA TYR A 17 1.76 6.35 11.27
C TYR A 17 2.35 7.24 10.18
N GLN A 18 1.62 8.29 9.79
CA GLN A 18 2.09 9.25 8.77
C GLN A 18 3.35 10.00 9.21
N LYS A 19 3.51 10.28 10.51
CA LYS A 19 4.71 10.89 11.06
C LYS A 19 5.92 9.94 11.05
N VAL A 20 5.71 8.64 11.25
CA VAL A 20 6.75 7.61 11.12
C VAL A 20 7.17 7.49 9.65
N ILE A 21 6.21 7.40 8.72
CA ILE A 21 6.46 7.31 7.27
C ILE A 21 7.25 8.52 6.77
N ALA A 22 6.91 9.73 7.21
CA ALA A 22 7.58 10.96 6.78
C ALA A 22 9.07 11.07 7.15
N LYS A 23 9.58 10.21 8.05
CA LYS A 23 10.99 10.15 8.44
C LYS A 23 11.79 9.04 7.73
N GLN A 24 11.11 8.17 6.98
CA GLN A 24 11.71 6.98 6.40
C GLN A 24 12.52 7.31 5.14
N LYS A 25 13.57 6.53 4.89
CA LYS A 25 14.39 6.63 3.67
C LYS A 25 13.61 6.06 2.49
N LEU A 26 13.75 6.67 1.30
CA LEU A 26 13.17 6.15 0.06
C LEU A 26 13.57 4.68 -0.18
N CYS A 27 12.63 3.90 -0.72
CA CYS A 27 12.86 2.50 -1.06
C CYS A 27 14.00 2.36 -2.08
N PRO A 28 15.10 1.63 -1.77
CA PRO A 28 16.24 1.45 -2.67
C PRO A 28 15.86 0.77 -3.99
N GLU A 29 14.77 -0.01 -4.00
CA GLU A 29 14.20 -0.63 -5.20
C GLU A 29 13.94 0.39 -6.32
N VAL A 30 13.45 1.59 -5.96
CA VAL A 30 13.10 2.64 -6.94
C VAL A 30 14.34 3.20 -7.65
N GLN A 31 15.50 3.16 -6.98
CA GLN A 31 16.77 3.66 -7.50
C GLN A 31 17.69 2.53 -8.00
N ALA A 32 17.30 1.27 -7.80
CA ALA A 32 18.10 0.11 -8.15
C ALA A 32 18.15 -0.07 -9.67
N SER A 33 19.30 -0.49 -10.19
CA SER A 33 19.43 -0.92 -11.59
C SER A 33 18.61 -2.19 -11.85
N TYR A 34 18.23 -2.43 -13.11
CA TYR A 34 17.44 -3.60 -13.49
C TYR A 34 17.97 -4.95 -12.98
N PRO A 35 19.28 -5.29 -13.09
CA PRO A 35 19.78 -6.54 -12.51
C PRO A 35 19.68 -6.58 -10.98
N SER A 36 19.84 -5.44 -10.30
CA SER A 36 19.67 -5.35 -8.85
C SER A 36 18.20 -5.59 -8.45
N GLN A 37 17.24 -5.09 -9.25
CA GLN A 37 15.81 -5.41 -9.08
C GLN A 37 15.53 -6.90 -9.33
N LEU A 38 16.10 -7.48 -10.39
CA LEU A 38 15.89 -8.88 -10.76
C LEU A 38 16.42 -9.87 -9.72
N PHE A 39 17.62 -9.62 -9.18
CA PHE A 39 18.25 -10.47 -8.17
C PHE A 39 17.96 -10.02 -6.73
N PHE A 40 17.06 -9.04 -6.53
CA PHE A 40 16.73 -8.47 -5.21
C PHE A 40 17.95 -8.01 -4.40
N HIS A 41 19.02 -7.59 -5.09
CA HIS A 41 20.29 -7.23 -4.44
C HIS A 41 20.14 -5.98 -3.56
N TRP A 42 19.24 -5.07 -3.93
CA TRP A 42 18.90 -3.87 -3.15
C TRP A 42 18.43 -4.16 -1.72
N MET A 43 17.90 -5.36 -1.44
CA MET A 43 17.41 -5.77 -0.12
C MET A 43 18.51 -6.35 0.77
N LEU A 44 19.66 -6.74 0.19
CA LEU A 44 20.70 -7.50 0.88
C LEU A 44 21.28 -6.77 2.10
N GLY A 45 21.40 -5.45 2.04
CA GLY A 45 21.86 -4.65 3.19
C GLY A 45 20.96 -4.76 4.41
N LEU A 46 19.64 -4.84 4.20
CA LEU A 46 18.66 -5.06 5.27
C LEU A 46 18.76 -6.48 5.83
N MET A 47 18.91 -7.49 4.96
CA MET A 47 19.06 -8.88 5.37
C MET A 47 20.32 -9.10 6.23
N ILE A 48 21.46 -8.52 5.83
CA ILE A 48 22.70 -8.58 6.61
C ILE A 48 22.53 -7.86 7.96
N THR A 49 21.82 -6.73 7.98
CA THR A 49 21.55 -5.99 9.22
C THR A 49 20.69 -6.83 10.17
N GLY A 50 19.63 -7.46 9.67
CA GLY A 50 18.76 -8.37 10.43
C GLY A 50 19.49 -9.62 10.95
N PHE A 51 20.51 -10.09 10.22
CA PHE A 51 21.37 -11.18 10.69
C PHE A 51 22.29 -10.74 11.85
N LYS A 52 22.82 -9.51 11.79
CA LYS A 52 23.74 -8.98 12.81
C LYS A 52 23.03 -8.47 14.06
N ARG A 53 21.81 -7.95 13.92
CA ARG A 53 21.01 -7.37 15.01
C ARG A 53 19.53 -7.36 14.66
N GLU A 54 18.68 -7.21 15.68
CA GLU A 54 17.24 -7.00 15.49
C GLU A 54 16.95 -5.73 14.65
N ILE A 55 15.97 -5.86 13.75
CA ILE A 55 15.54 -4.80 12.84
C ILE A 55 14.67 -3.80 13.61
N LYS A 56 15.03 -2.51 13.53
CA LYS A 56 14.22 -1.42 14.08
C LYS A 56 13.40 -0.76 12.97
N ILE A 57 12.35 -0.06 13.35
CA ILE A 57 11.50 0.67 12.40
C ILE A 57 12.31 1.65 11.55
N ASP A 58 13.35 2.28 12.12
CA ASP A 58 14.21 3.25 11.44
C ASP A 58 15.16 2.63 10.39
N ASP A 59 15.35 1.30 10.43
CA ASP A 59 16.16 0.55 9.47
C ASP A 59 15.36 0.10 8.25
N VAL A 60 14.02 0.08 8.38
CA VAL A 60 13.11 -0.26 7.29
C VAL A 60 13.08 0.91 6.31
N PHE A 61 12.80 0.61 5.04
CA PHE A 61 12.64 1.61 4.00
C PHE A 61 11.17 1.99 3.86
N ASP A 62 10.89 3.21 3.40
CA ASP A 62 9.53 3.61 3.04
C ASP A 62 9.00 2.72 1.91
N LEU A 63 7.70 2.47 1.91
CA LEU A 63 7.06 1.62 0.92
C LEU A 63 7.21 2.21 -0.49
N ASN A 64 7.43 1.35 -1.48
CA ASN A 64 7.50 1.75 -2.88
C ASN A 64 6.26 2.60 -3.24
N PRO A 65 6.42 3.80 -3.84
CA PRO A 65 5.32 4.69 -4.21
C PRO A 65 4.23 4.02 -5.06
N ARG A 66 4.58 2.97 -5.81
CA ARG A 66 3.62 2.24 -6.63
C ARG A 66 2.60 1.44 -5.80
N ASP A 67 3.01 0.99 -4.63
CA ASP A 67 2.26 0.09 -3.75
C ASP A 67 1.59 0.84 -2.58
N GLN A 68 1.79 2.16 -2.49
CA GLN A 68 1.18 2.97 -1.45
C GLN A 68 -0.34 3.06 -1.63
N GLY A 69 -1.09 2.82 -0.54
CA GLY A 69 -2.55 2.92 -0.53
C GLY A 69 -3.06 4.30 -0.96
N ARG A 70 -2.34 5.39 -0.67
CA ARG A 70 -2.70 6.74 -1.16
C ARG A 70 -2.83 6.79 -2.69
N ARG A 71 -2.05 5.98 -3.41
CA ARG A 71 -2.08 5.89 -4.87
C ARG A 71 -3.05 4.82 -5.37
N LEU A 72 -3.11 3.67 -4.69
CA LEU A 72 -3.93 2.53 -5.13
C LEU A 72 -5.42 2.68 -4.80
N ASN A 73 -5.76 3.24 -3.64
CA ASN A 73 -7.15 3.41 -3.20
C ASN A 73 -8.04 4.18 -4.19
N PRO A 74 -7.66 5.37 -4.70
CA PRO A 74 -8.53 6.09 -5.63
C PRO A 74 -8.73 5.33 -6.94
N LEU A 75 -7.71 4.58 -7.40
CA LEU A 75 -7.84 3.75 -8.59
C LEU A 75 -8.82 2.60 -8.33
N PHE A 76 -8.70 1.94 -7.17
CA PHE A 76 -9.61 0.90 -6.73
C PHE A 76 -11.06 1.40 -6.68
N ASP A 77 -11.31 2.55 -6.05
CA ASP A 77 -12.65 3.14 -5.91
C ASP A 77 -13.33 3.36 -7.27
N ILE A 78 -12.58 3.85 -8.28
CA ILE A 78 -13.10 4.05 -9.64
C ILE A 78 -13.60 2.74 -10.27
N TYR A 79 -12.85 1.65 -10.11
CA TYR A 79 -13.25 0.36 -10.67
C TYR A 79 -14.35 -0.31 -9.84
N TRP A 80 -14.29 -0.15 -8.52
CA TRP A 80 -15.31 -0.65 -7.62
C TRP A 80 -16.68 -0.04 -7.94
N ASP A 81 -16.75 1.29 -8.09
CA ASP A 81 -17.98 1.99 -8.45
C ASP A 81 -18.58 1.54 -9.79
N LYS A 82 -17.73 1.14 -10.75
CA LYS A 82 -18.19 0.58 -12.03
C LYS A 82 -18.84 -0.78 -11.85
N GLU A 83 -18.24 -1.66 -11.06
CA GLU A 83 -18.79 -2.99 -10.78
C GLU A 83 -20.06 -2.91 -9.92
N VAL A 84 -20.12 -1.97 -8.97
CA VAL A 84 -21.34 -1.70 -8.19
C VAL A 84 -22.50 -1.31 -9.12
N LYS A 85 -22.29 -0.34 -10.03
CA LYS A 85 -23.32 0.08 -11.00
C LYS A 85 -23.76 -1.06 -11.92
N LYS A 86 -22.81 -1.92 -12.32
CA LYS A 86 -23.10 -3.09 -13.15
C LYS A 86 -23.94 -4.13 -12.39
N ALA A 87 -23.61 -4.38 -11.12
CA ALA A 87 -24.38 -5.26 -10.25
C ALA A 87 -25.79 -4.71 -9.98
N GLU A 88 -25.93 -3.41 -9.75
CA GLU A 88 -27.23 -2.75 -9.58
C GLU A 88 -28.09 -2.87 -10.85
N ALA A 89 -27.50 -2.65 -12.03
CA ALA A 89 -28.20 -2.82 -13.30
C ALA A 89 -28.64 -4.27 -13.54
N PHE A 90 -27.80 -5.25 -13.20
CA PHE A 90 -28.15 -6.68 -13.25
C PHE A 90 -29.28 -7.03 -12.27
N ASN A 91 -29.19 -6.57 -11.02
CA ASN A 91 -30.22 -6.85 -10.01
C ASN A 91 -31.58 -6.29 -10.43
N LYS A 92 -31.61 -5.08 -11.01
CA LYS A 92 -32.84 -4.45 -11.51
C LYS A 92 -33.49 -5.23 -12.67
N SER A 93 -32.70 -5.92 -13.50
CA SER A 93 -33.27 -6.73 -14.60
C SER A 93 -33.77 -8.10 -14.15
N TYR A 94 -33.17 -8.68 -13.12
CA TYR A 94 -33.50 -10.02 -12.64
C TYR A 94 -34.59 -10.05 -11.57
N PHE A 95 -34.70 -8.99 -10.76
CA PHE A 95 -35.73 -8.84 -9.73
C PHE A 95 -36.55 -7.56 -9.99
N PRO A 96 -37.49 -7.58 -10.95
CA PRO A 96 -38.44 -6.49 -11.10
C PRO A 96 -39.38 -6.48 -9.89
N GLU A 97 -39.52 -5.31 -9.24
CA GLU A 97 -40.52 -5.10 -8.18
C GLU A 97 -41.96 -5.15 -8.70
#